data_AF-A0AAJ2TP97-F1
#
_entry.id   AF-A0AAJ2TP97-F1
#
_cell.length_a   1.000
_cell.length_b   1.000
_cell.length_c   1.000
_cell.angle_alpha   90.00
_cell.angle_beta   90.00
_cell.angle_gamma   90.00
#
_symmetry.space_group_name_H-M   'P 1'
#
loop_
_entity.id
_entity.type
_entity.pdbx_description
1 polymer ?
#
loop_
_entity_poly.entity_id
_entity_poly.type
_entity_poly.pdbx_seq_one_letter_code
_entity_poly.pdbx_strand_id
1 'polypeptide(L)'
;MTAPALKPCPWCGREPSVMASRSGIGFLIMCDAALDECPATPAVDEGSMEKASRAWNKRASRWKPISDAPQDGTRLMLWDSVSKRSVFGSWRGDNPKITHYDAEPACPERD
;
A
#
# COMPACT_ATOMS: atom_id res chain seq x y z
N MET A 1 -7.02 24.67 13.80
CA MET A 1 -6.49 23.28 13.80
C MET A 1 -6.00 23.02 12.39
N THR A 2 -4.70 22.76 12.21
CA THR A 2 -4.11 22.51 10.88
C THR A 2 -4.40 21.07 10.48
N ALA A 3 -4.86 20.85 9.25
CA ALA A 3 -5.11 19.50 8.75
C ALA A 3 -3.83 18.64 8.81
N PRO A 4 -3.90 17.38 9.25
CA PRO A 4 -2.74 16.47 9.26
C PRO A 4 -2.18 16.29 7.85
N ALA A 5 -0.85 16.35 7.72
CA ALA A 5 -0.17 16.11 6.45
C ALA A 5 -0.29 14.64 6.03
N LEU A 6 -0.90 14.39 4.87
CA LEU A 6 -1.11 13.05 4.33
C LEU A 6 0.00 12.69 3.34
N LYS A 7 0.49 11.44 3.42
CA LYS A 7 1.38 10.86 2.43
C LYS A 7 0.61 10.58 1.14
N PRO A 8 1.26 10.64 -0.03
CA PRO A 8 0.65 10.22 -1.29
C PRO A 8 0.27 8.73 -1.27
N CYS A 9 -0.66 8.33 -2.13
CA CYS A 9 -1.08 6.95 -2.36
C CYS A 9 0.14 6.04 -2.61
N PRO A 10 0.30 4.92 -1.89
CA PRO A 10 1.51 4.11 -2.03
C PRO A 10 1.56 3.27 -3.31
N TRP A 11 0.48 3.21 -4.09
CA TRP A 11 0.44 2.47 -5.36
C TRP A 11 0.63 3.37 -6.58
N CYS A 12 0.05 4.58 -6.58
CA CYS A 12 0.11 5.48 -7.74
C CYS A 12 0.77 6.85 -7.47
N GLY A 13 1.11 7.16 -6.21
CA GLY A 13 1.80 8.41 -5.86
C GLY A 13 0.94 9.68 -5.82
N ARG A 14 -0.37 9.58 -6.10
CA ARG A 14 -1.29 10.73 -6.06
C ARG A 14 -1.64 11.17 -4.65
N GLU A 15 -1.97 12.44 -4.47
CA GLU A 15 -2.53 12.92 -3.22
C GLU A 15 -3.88 12.23 -2.94
N PRO A 16 -4.12 11.81 -1.69
CA PRO A 16 -5.41 11.21 -1.33
C PRO A 16 -6.51 12.25 -1.18
N SER A 17 -7.73 11.80 -1.45
CA SER A 17 -8.95 12.52 -1.13
C SER A 17 -9.40 12.23 0.30
N VAL A 18 -9.90 13.27 0.98
CA VAL A 18 -10.44 13.20 2.34
C VAL A 18 -11.90 13.62 2.31
N MET A 19 -12.77 12.80 2.87
CA MET A 19 -14.20 13.09 2.95
C MET A 19 -14.81 12.58 4.26
N ALA A 20 -16.01 13.05 4.60
CA ALA A 20 -16.76 12.49 5.71
C ALA A 20 -17.06 11.00 5.45
N SER A 21 -16.94 10.17 6.49
CA SER A 21 -17.32 8.76 6.40
C SER A 21 -18.79 8.64 6.01
N ARG A 22 -19.13 7.60 5.24
CA ARG A 22 -20.53 7.26 4.91
C ARG A 22 -21.38 6.95 6.15
N SER A 23 -20.74 6.58 7.25
CA SER A 23 -21.40 6.37 8.55
C SER A 23 -21.82 7.66 9.24
N GLY A 24 -21.31 8.83 8.80
CA GLY A 24 -21.54 10.13 9.43
C GLY A 24 -20.73 10.35 10.73
N ILE A 25 -19.98 9.36 11.19
CA ILE A 25 -19.22 9.40 12.47
C ILE A 25 -17.75 9.08 12.19
N GLY A 26 -17.13 9.77 11.22
CA GLY A 26 -15.74 9.49 10.87
C GLY A 26 -15.25 10.21 9.62
N PHE A 27 -14.06 9.82 9.21
CA PHE A 27 -13.36 10.35 8.04
C PHE A 27 -12.84 9.21 7.17
N LEU A 28 -13.17 9.30 5.89
CA LEU A 28 -12.68 8.43 4.84
C LEU A 28 -11.49 9.13 4.17
N ILE A 29 -10.36 8.43 4.09
CA ILE A 29 -9.20 8.85 3.27
C ILE A 29 -9.00 7.78 2.21
N MET A 30 -8.96 8.17 0.94
CA MET A 30 -8.83 7.22 -0.16
C MET A 30 -8.02 7.76 -1.33
N CYS A 31 -7.52 6.85 -2.16
CA CYS A 31 -7.09 7.18 -3.51
C CYS A 31 -8.30 7.06 -4.45
N ASP A 32 -8.70 8.18 -5.04
CA ASP A 32 -9.84 8.32 -5.95
C ASP A 32 -9.45 8.26 -7.44
N ALA A 33 -8.20 7.90 -7.73
CA ALA A 33 -7.75 7.66 -9.09
C ALA A 33 -8.57 6.53 -9.73
N ALA A 34 -8.77 6.60 -11.05
CA ALA A 34 -9.48 5.56 -11.78
C ALA A 34 -8.73 4.21 -11.67
N LEU A 35 -9.45 3.09 -11.83
CA LEU A 35 -8.89 1.73 -11.63
C LEU A 35 -7.74 1.40 -12.60
N ASP A 36 -7.71 2.03 -13.77
CA ASP A 36 -6.64 1.95 -14.76
C ASP A 36 -5.40 2.80 -14.38
N GLU A 37 -5.58 3.80 -13.50
CA GLU A 37 -4.53 4.69 -13.00
C GLU A 37 -3.95 4.27 -11.64
N CYS A 38 -4.75 3.59 -10.80
CA CYS A 38 -4.33 3.06 -9.51
C CYS A 38 -4.79 1.61 -9.34
N PRO A 39 -3.86 0.65 -9.23
CA PRO A 39 -4.20 -0.77 -9.20
C PRO A 39 -4.91 -1.23 -7.91
N ALA A 40 -4.99 -0.37 -6.88
CA ALA A 40 -5.45 -0.75 -5.56
C ALA A 40 -6.58 0.11 -4.99
N THR A 41 -6.77 1.34 -5.52
CA THR A 41 -7.74 2.34 -5.01
C THR A 41 -7.98 2.25 -3.49
N PRO A 42 -6.90 2.34 -2.67
CA PRO A 42 -7.00 2.13 -1.23
C PRO A 42 -7.92 3.12 -0.56
N ALA A 43 -8.56 2.69 0.53
CA ALA A 43 -9.35 3.53 1.39
C ALA A 43 -9.18 3.12 2.86
N VAL A 44 -9.24 4.09 3.77
CA VAL A 44 -9.32 3.88 5.22
C VAL A 44 -10.48 4.71 5.76
N ASP A 45 -11.31 4.10 6.60
CA ASP A 45 -12.44 4.77 7.26
C ASP A 45 -12.27 4.63 8.77
N GLU A 46 -12.18 5.76 9.46
CA GLU A 46 -11.88 5.81 10.89
C GLU A 46 -12.71 6.89 11.59
N GLY A 47 -13.03 6.66 12.86
CA GLY A 47 -13.92 7.53 13.63
C GLY A 47 -13.39 8.94 13.92
N SER A 48 -12.17 9.27 13.51
CA SER A 48 -11.64 10.64 13.58
C SER A 48 -10.61 10.90 12.49
N MET A 49 -10.44 12.17 12.08
CA MET A 49 -9.45 12.56 11.07
C MET A 49 -8.02 12.16 11.48
N GLU A 50 -7.72 12.21 12.78
CA GLU A 50 -6.40 11.84 13.30
C GLU A 50 -6.14 10.32 13.21
N LYS A 51 -7.14 9.50 13.52
CA LYS A 51 -7.07 8.04 13.34
C LYS A 51 -6.97 7.69 11.85
N ALA A 52 -7.81 8.30 11.01
CA ALA A 52 -7.80 8.11 9.57
C ALA A 52 -6.44 8.46 8.97
N SER A 53 -5.89 9.62 9.35
CA SER A 53 -4.58 10.09 8.87
C SER A 53 -3.45 9.20 9.32
N ARG A 54 -3.48 8.70 10.56
CA ARG A 54 -2.49 7.73 11.06
C ARG A 54 -2.60 6.40 10.33
N ALA A 55 -3.80 5.87 10.13
CA ALA A 55 -4.04 4.64 9.38
C ALA A 55 -3.56 4.79 7.92
N TRP A 56 -3.95 5.89 7.26
CA TRP A 56 -3.53 6.21 5.92
C TRP A 56 -2.01 6.39 5.83
N ASN A 57 -1.35 7.07 6.77
CA ASN A 57 0.09 7.33 6.72
C ASN A 57 0.94 6.15 7.20
N LYS A 58 0.33 5.16 7.86
CA LYS A 58 0.97 3.92 8.27
C LYS A 58 1.23 3.08 7.02
N ARG A 59 2.43 3.27 6.47
CA ARG A 59 2.97 2.36 5.47
C ARG A 59 3.49 1.15 6.25
N ALA A 60 2.96 -0.03 5.96
CA ALA A 60 3.72 -1.25 6.25
C ALA A 60 4.89 -1.26 5.26
N SER A 61 6.02 -0.66 5.61
CA SER A 61 7.26 -0.89 4.87
C SER A 61 8.05 -1.96 5.61
N ARG A 62 7.84 -3.21 5.22
CA ARG A 62 8.80 -4.29 5.47
C ARG A 62 9.57 -4.64 4.21
N TRP A 63 9.48 -3.80 3.16
CA TRP A 63 10.31 -3.90 1.96
C TRP A 63 11.78 -4.03 2.35
N LYS A 64 12.32 -5.22 2.10
CA LYS A 64 13.71 -5.56 2.30
C LYS A 64 14.41 -5.58 0.94
N PRO A 65 15.73 -5.34 0.91
CA PRO A 65 16.52 -5.53 -0.30
C PRO A 65 16.28 -6.92 -0.89
N ILE A 66 16.17 -7.02 -2.22
CA ILE A 66 15.97 -8.31 -2.88
C ILE A 66 17.14 -9.29 -2.64
N SER A 67 18.31 -8.80 -2.24
CA SER A 67 19.44 -9.64 -1.81
C SER A 67 19.12 -10.52 -0.61
N ASP A 68 18.17 -10.10 0.24
CA ASP A 68 17.80 -10.80 1.47
C ASP A 68 16.55 -11.67 1.27
N ALA A 69 16.04 -11.76 0.04
CA ALA A 69 14.83 -12.51 -0.26
C ALA A 69 15.11 -14.01 -0.22
N PRO A 70 14.23 -14.81 0.41
CA PRO A 70 14.36 -16.27 0.39
C PRO A 70 14.24 -16.79 -1.04
N GLN A 71 15.14 -17.71 -1.40
CA GLN A 71 15.16 -18.41 -2.69
C GLN A 71 14.60 -19.84 -2.58
N ASP A 72 13.89 -20.13 -1.50
CA ASP A 72 13.31 -21.44 -1.18
C ASP A 72 11.97 -21.72 -1.88
N GLY A 73 11.53 -20.81 -2.76
CA GLY A 73 10.24 -20.92 -3.46
C GLY A 73 9.08 -20.27 -2.71
N THR A 74 9.30 -19.64 -1.55
CA THR A 74 8.30 -18.84 -0.85
C THR A 74 7.69 -17.79 -1.78
N ARG A 75 6.37 -17.63 -1.70
CA ARG A 75 5.65 -16.61 -2.46
C ARG A 75 5.75 -15.26 -1.75
N LEU A 76 6.19 -14.26 -2.49
CA LEU A 76 6.52 -12.93 -2.00
C LEU A 76 5.77 -11.88 -2.80
N MET A 77 5.67 -10.70 -2.20
CA MET A 77 5.37 -9.48 -2.93
C MET A 77 6.71 -8.87 -3.37
N LEU A 78 6.94 -8.76 -4.68
CA LEU A 78 8.18 -8.32 -5.30
C LEU A 78 8.00 -6.93 -5.92
N TRP A 79 8.96 -6.03 -5.75
CA TRP A 79 8.91 -4.68 -6.30
C TRP A 79 9.64 -4.59 -7.64
N ASP A 80 8.90 -4.43 -8.73
CA ASP A 80 9.44 -4.13 -10.05
C ASP A 80 9.75 -2.63 -10.17
N SER A 81 11.04 -2.32 -10.22
CA SER A 81 11.56 -0.96 -10.30
C SER A 81 11.35 -0.29 -11.66
N VAL A 82 11.08 -1.06 -12.73
CA VAL A 82 10.82 -0.53 -14.07
C VAL A 82 9.35 -0.12 -14.18
N SER A 83 8.44 -1.04 -13.87
CA SER A 83 6.99 -0.76 -13.95
C SER A 83 6.43 0.00 -12.75
N LYS A 84 7.23 0.15 -11.68
CA LYS A 84 6.86 0.78 -10.40
C LYS A 84 5.63 0.12 -9.76
N ARG A 85 5.56 -1.22 -9.83
CA ARG A 85 4.43 -2.02 -9.34
C ARG A 85 4.91 -3.20 -8.52
N SER A 86 4.08 -3.61 -7.56
CA SER A 86 4.23 -4.90 -6.88
C SER A 86 3.73 -6.02 -7.77
N VAL A 87 4.50 -7.10 -7.87
CA VAL A 87 4.12 -8.37 -8.50
C VAL A 87 4.21 -9.49 -7.48
N PHE A 88 3.44 -10.57 -7.65
CA PHE A 88 3.44 -11.70 -6.73
C PHE A 88 4.13 -12.90 -7.35
N GLY A 89 5.08 -13.49 -6.64
CA GLY A 89 5.84 -14.63 -7.13
C GLY A 89 6.95 -15.05 -6.18
N SER A 90 7.64 -16.14 -6.52
CA SER A 90 8.86 -16.55 -5.83
C SER A 90 10.09 -15.92 -6.47
N TRP A 91 11.08 -15.58 -5.64
CA TRP A 91 12.33 -14.99 -6.09
C TRP A 91 13.39 -16.07 -6.37
N ARG A 92 14.08 -15.98 -7.50
CA ARG A 92 15.15 -16.92 -7.92
C ARG A 92 16.50 -16.28 -8.22
N GLY A 93 16.63 -14.95 -8.06
CA GLY A 93 17.92 -14.25 -8.20
C GLY A 93 18.19 -13.62 -9.57
N ASP A 94 17.37 -13.85 -10.58
CA ASP A 94 17.72 -13.67 -12.00
C ASP A 94 16.97 -12.55 -12.72
N ASN A 95 16.26 -11.68 -12.00
CA ASN A 95 15.57 -10.53 -12.59
C ASN A 95 16.01 -9.20 -11.99
N PRO A 96 16.93 -8.45 -12.65
CA PRO A 96 17.48 -7.19 -12.12
C PRO A 96 16.45 -6.06 -12.01
N LYS A 97 15.25 -6.23 -12.59
CA LYS A 97 14.16 -5.26 -12.44
C LYS A 97 13.54 -5.32 -11.04
N ILE A 98 13.61 -6.47 -10.38
CA ILE A 98 13.12 -6.65 -9.02
C ILE A 98 14.19 -6.20 -8.04
N THR A 99 13.85 -5.25 -7.17
CA THR A 99 14.84 -4.61 -6.27
C THR A 99 14.53 -4.78 -4.80
N HIS A 100 13.27 -5.06 -4.44
CA HIS A 100 12.83 -5.25 -3.08
C HIS A 100 11.80 -6.37 -3.00
N TYR A 101 11.64 -6.93 -1.80
CA TYR A 101 10.58 -7.88 -1.50
C TYR A 101 9.91 -7.54 -0.17
N ASP A 102 8.68 -8.00 -0.01
CA ASP A 102 7.97 -8.07 1.27
C ASP A 102 7.20 -9.41 1.32
N ALA A 103 6.71 -9.77 2.50
CA ALA A 103 5.77 -10.86 2.63
C ALA A 103 4.52 -10.57 1.78
N GLU A 104 3.95 -11.60 1.17
CA GLU A 104 2.62 -11.49 0.56
C GLU A 104 1.63 -11.07 1.66
N PRO A 105 0.82 -10.01 1.45
CA PRO A 105 -0.14 -9.59 2.44
C PRO A 105 -1.14 -10.74 2.67
N ALA A 106 -1.20 -11.25 3.88
CA ALA A 106 -2.24 -12.18 4.26
C ALA A 106 -3.60 -11.51 4.03
N CYS A 107 -4.53 -12.23 3.41
CA CYS A 107 -5.92 -11.79 3.38
C CYS A 107 -6.36 -11.60 4.85
N PRO A 108 -6.94 -10.45 5.25
CA PRO A 108 -7.41 -10.28 6.61
C PRO A 108 -8.41 -11.39 6.93
N GLU A 109 -8.19 -12.07 8.06
CA GLU A 109 -9.13 -13.05 8.57
C GLU A 109 -10.49 -12.36 8.75
N ARG A 110 -11.54 -12.97 8.22
CA ARG A 110 -12.92 -12.54 8.48
C ARG A 110 -13.30 -13.13 9.83
N ASP A 111 -13.33 -12.30 10.87
CA ASP A 111 -14.10 -12.58 12.09
C ASP A 111 -15.61 -12.50 11.82
#